data_AF-A0A428RB30-F1
#
_entry.id   AF-A0A428RB30-F1
#
_cell.length_a   1.000
_cell.length_b   1.000
_cell.length_c   1.000
_cell.angle_alpha   90.00
_cell.angle_beta   90.00
_cell.angle_gamma   90.00
#
_symmetry.space_group_name_H-M   'P 1'
#
loop_
_entity.id
_entity.type
_entity.pdbx_description
1 polymer ?
#
loop_
_entity_poly.entity_id
_entity_poly.type
_entity_poly.pdbx_seq_one_letter_code
_entity_poly.pdbx_strand_id
1 'polypeptide(L)'
;MLDGLLANVPKDAFAVVLLTHFDLYEDEEDDFCAGRAFGGSRICIVSTFRYNPVLDEHNNVDHAHSWPASHCQVYVNGLWEKDEPELKGRHKEFDPAVMIHCNNTSDAPLAAAVAASRGILWPTTPADWNGFWLTRVCRTAAHELGHCVGMGHCVYYACMMQSTANIADDVRQPPYLCPVCEAKVAYTIRGEAVKSSRNMELRRNVEAQWVVEAHRRMRDYCEERSHIGMLKAYVAWLTARLKQIESERDKDDVEVIVIDSD
;
A
#
# COMPACT_ATOMS: atom_id res chain seq x y z
N MET A 1 21.87 -11.73 -12.33
CA MET A 1 20.63 -11.74 -13.14
C MET A 1 20.20 -10.32 -13.51
N LEU A 2 20.12 -9.40 -12.54
CA LEU A 2 19.78 -7.99 -12.76
C LEU A 2 20.79 -7.23 -13.65
N ASP A 3 22.09 -7.49 -13.56
CA ASP A 3 23.10 -6.83 -14.43
C ASP A 3 22.86 -7.07 -15.93
N GLY A 4 22.41 -8.29 -16.28
CA GLY A 4 22.03 -8.62 -17.65
C GLY A 4 20.77 -7.88 -18.10
N LEU A 5 19.83 -7.62 -17.20
CA LEU A 5 18.61 -6.87 -17.47
C LEU A 5 18.92 -5.37 -17.66
N LEU A 6 19.83 -4.82 -16.85
CA LEU A 6 20.24 -3.41 -16.93
C LEU A 6 20.80 -3.06 -18.32
N ALA A 7 21.57 -3.97 -18.91
CA ALA A 7 22.13 -3.80 -20.25
C ALA A 7 21.08 -3.82 -21.38
N ASN A 8 19.86 -4.27 -21.11
CA ASN A 8 18.83 -4.55 -22.12
C ASN A 8 17.49 -3.82 -21.87
N VAL A 9 17.48 -2.76 -21.04
CA VAL A 9 16.27 -1.96 -20.81
C VAL A 9 15.84 -1.25 -22.11
N PRO A 10 14.60 -1.46 -22.61
CA PRO A 10 14.10 -0.74 -23.78
C PRO A 10 14.12 0.77 -23.56
N LYS A 11 14.42 1.53 -24.62
CA LYS A 11 14.55 3.00 -24.52
C LYS A 11 13.24 3.67 -24.08
N ASP A 12 12.11 3.13 -24.49
CA ASP A 12 10.75 3.62 -24.26
C ASP A 12 10.08 3.07 -22.99
N ALA A 13 10.67 2.07 -22.32
CA ALA A 13 10.10 1.49 -21.10
C ALA A 13 10.59 2.24 -19.85
N PHE A 14 9.71 2.85 -19.05
CA PHE A 14 10.15 3.55 -17.83
C PHE A 14 11.00 2.65 -16.92
N ALA A 15 10.51 1.45 -16.61
CA ALA A 15 11.21 0.41 -15.87
C ALA A 15 10.82 -0.98 -16.40
N VAL A 16 11.62 -2.00 -16.05
CA VAL A 16 11.40 -3.41 -16.39
C VAL A 16 11.33 -4.24 -15.12
N VAL A 17 10.25 -5.01 -14.99
CA VAL A 17 10.08 -5.99 -13.90
C VAL A 17 10.39 -7.38 -14.45
N LEU A 18 11.37 -8.06 -13.88
CA LEU A 18 11.63 -9.47 -14.13
C LEU A 18 10.84 -10.31 -13.13
N LEU A 19 9.96 -11.17 -13.63
CA LEU A 19 9.22 -12.12 -12.80
C LEU A 19 9.91 -13.48 -12.84
N THR A 20 10.08 -14.10 -11.68
CA THR A 20 10.68 -15.43 -11.54
C THR A 20 9.89 -16.31 -10.58
N HIS A 21 9.95 -17.62 -10.80
CA HIS A 21 9.38 -18.62 -9.89
C HIS A 21 10.45 -19.25 -8.98
N PHE A 22 11.71 -18.84 -9.12
CA PHE A 22 12.80 -19.27 -8.25
C PHE A 22 12.87 -18.40 -7.01
N ASP A 23 13.28 -19.01 -5.90
CA ASP A 23 13.60 -18.28 -4.68
C ASP A 23 14.80 -17.35 -4.92
N LEU A 24 14.87 -16.25 -4.17
CA LEU A 24 15.95 -15.26 -4.28
C LEU A 24 16.59 -15.04 -2.92
N TYR A 25 17.88 -14.72 -2.93
CA TYR A 25 18.68 -14.28 -1.79
C TYR A 25 19.66 -13.22 -2.32
N GLU A 26 20.11 -12.29 -1.47
CA GLU A 26 21.06 -11.24 -1.88
C GLU A 26 22.50 -11.62 -1.55
N ASP A 27 22.72 -12.14 -0.35
CA ASP A 27 24.02 -12.58 0.15
C ASP A 27 23.88 -13.81 1.08
N GLU A 28 24.97 -14.19 1.74
CA GLU A 28 25.01 -15.36 2.64
C GLU A 28 24.36 -15.09 4.02
N GLU A 29 24.08 -13.83 4.36
CA GLU A 29 23.44 -13.42 5.63
C GLU A 29 21.92 -13.27 5.49
N ASP A 30 21.42 -13.05 4.27
CA ASP A 30 19.98 -12.98 3.97
C ASP A 30 19.33 -14.36 3.85
N ASP A 31 18.25 -14.59 4.61
CA ASP A 31 17.45 -15.81 4.51
C ASP A 31 16.77 -15.96 3.13
N PHE A 32 16.16 -14.89 2.63
CA PHE A 32 15.59 -14.77 1.29
C PHE A 32 15.17 -13.31 1.00
N CYS A 33 14.86 -13.04 -0.27
CA CYS A 33 14.26 -11.78 -0.69
C CYS A 33 13.08 -12.03 -1.65
N ALA A 34 11.94 -11.37 -1.46
CA ALA A 34 10.75 -11.58 -2.30
C ALA A 34 10.77 -10.72 -3.58
N GLY A 35 11.52 -9.62 -3.56
CA GLY A 35 11.70 -8.73 -4.69
C GLY A 35 12.87 -7.79 -4.44
N ARG A 36 13.53 -7.36 -5.51
CA ARG A 36 14.68 -6.47 -5.42
C ARG A 36 14.70 -5.47 -6.57
N ALA A 37 14.92 -4.23 -6.23
CA ALA A 37 15.22 -3.15 -7.14
C ALA A 37 16.53 -2.48 -6.73
N PHE A 38 17.29 -1.99 -7.72
CA PHE A 38 18.33 -1.01 -7.43
C PHE A 38 17.71 0.38 -7.46
N GLY A 39 17.84 1.16 -6.38
CA GLY A 39 17.21 2.47 -6.26
C GLY A 39 17.58 3.40 -7.42
N GLY A 40 16.57 3.96 -8.09
CA GLY A 40 16.77 4.80 -9.28
C GLY A 40 17.27 4.06 -10.52
N SER A 41 17.39 2.74 -10.46
CA SER A 41 17.57 1.90 -11.65
C SER A 41 16.22 1.63 -12.30
N ARG A 42 16.22 1.44 -13.61
CA ARG A 42 15.02 1.13 -14.40
C ARG A 42 14.66 -0.36 -14.36
N ILE A 43 15.13 -1.09 -13.34
CA ILE A 43 14.97 -2.55 -13.27
C ILE A 43 14.63 -3.02 -11.86
N CYS A 44 13.79 -4.04 -11.79
CA CYS A 44 13.59 -4.83 -10.59
C CYS A 44 13.29 -6.29 -10.92
N ILE A 45 13.42 -7.16 -9.92
CA ILE A 45 13.07 -8.58 -9.98
C ILE A 45 12.08 -8.88 -8.86
N VAL A 46 11.10 -9.74 -9.12
CA VAL A 46 10.13 -10.21 -8.13
C VAL A 46 10.01 -11.71 -8.25
N SER A 47 10.12 -12.40 -7.11
CA SER A 47 9.86 -13.83 -7.03
C SER A 47 8.42 -14.11 -6.62
N THR A 48 7.79 -15.04 -7.31
CA THR A 48 6.48 -15.56 -6.90
C THR A 48 6.60 -16.70 -5.89
N PHE A 49 7.81 -17.23 -5.65
CA PHE A 49 8.04 -18.50 -4.95
C PHE A 49 7.48 -18.47 -3.52
N ARG A 50 7.93 -17.51 -2.71
CA ARG A 50 7.55 -17.37 -1.30
C ARG A 50 6.11 -16.90 -1.07
N TYR A 51 5.45 -16.41 -2.11
CA TYR A 51 4.04 -16.00 -2.05
C TYR A 51 3.05 -17.11 -2.40
N ASN A 52 3.54 -18.28 -2.84
CA ASN A 52 2.68 -19.42 -3.12
C ASN A 52 1.91 -19.81 -1.84
N PRO A 53 0.56 -19.81 -1.87
CA PRO A 53 -0.25 -20.11 -0.70
C PRO A 53 0.01 -21.47 -0.04
N VAL A 54 0.58 -22.43 -0.78
CA VAL A 54 1.01 -23.73 -0.22
C VAL A 54 2.07 -23.56 0.88
N LEU A 55 2.80 -22.45 0.89
CA LEU A 55 3.80 -22.13 1.91
C LEU A 55 3.25 -21.30 3.08
N ASP A 56 1.96 -20.97 3.11
CA ASP A 56 1.39 -20.05 4.11
C ASP A 56 1.50 -20.59 5.55
N GLU A 57 1.35 -21.90 5.73
CA GLU A 57 1.56 -22.56 7.02
C GLU A 57 3.02 -22.44 7.47
N HIS A 58 3.99 -22.69 6.57
CA HIS A 58 5.42 -22.54 6.86
C HIS A 58 5.79 -21.08 7.18
N ASN A 59 5.19 -20.14 6.47
CA ASN A 59 5.42 -18.72 6.61
C ASN A 59 4.64 -18.08 7.76
N ASN A 60 3.86 -18.86 8.52
CA ASN A 60 3.01 -18.39 9.63
C ASN A 60 2.06 -17.25 9.20
N VAL A 61 1.46 -17.35 8.02
CA VAL A 61 0.57 -16.31 7.51
C VAL A 61 -0.78 -16.33 8.24
N ASP A 62 -1.08 -15.22 8.90
CA ASP A 62 -2.40 -14.99 9.49
C ASP A 62 -3.34 -14.28 8.49
N HIS A 63 -4.18 -15.07 7.84
CA HIS A 63 -5.13 -14.57 6.88
C HIS A 63 -6.28 -13.77 7.51
N ALA A 64 -6.64 -14.06 8.76
CA ALA A 64 -7.71 -13.33 9.46
C ALA A 64 -7.28 -11.90 9.80
N HIS A 65 -5.98 -11.72 10.02
CA HIS A 65 -5.35 -10.44 10.34
C HIS A 65 -4.46 -9.92 9.21
N SER A 66 -4.74 -10.30 7.97
CA SER A 66 -4.16 -9.64 6.79
C SER A 66 -4.87 -8.31 6.51
N TRP A 67 -4.30 -7.47 5.65
CA TRP A 67 -4.94 -6.21 5.27
C TRP A 67 -6.34 -6.49 4.66
N PRO A 68 -7.39 -5.73 5.02
CA PRO A 68 -7.42 -4.49 5.82
C PRO A 68 -7.58 -4.68 7.33
N ALA A 69 -7.61 -5.91 7.84
CA ALA A 69 -7.83 -6.22 9.26
C ALA A 69 -6.53 -6.29 10.09
N SER A 70 -5.39 -5.86 9.54
CA SER A 70 -4.05 -6.01 10.11
C SER A 70 -3.81 -5.44 11.51
N HIS A 71 -4.68 -4.54 11.98
CA HIS A 71 -4.57 -3.86 13.26
C HIS A 71 -5.86 -4.01 14.09
N CYS A 72 -6.56 -5.14 13.95
CA CYS A 72 -7.70 -5.40 14.81
C CYS A 72 -7.26 -5.49 16.27
N GLN A 73 -8.16 -5.15 17.19
CA GLN A 73 -7.86 -5.13 18.62
C GLN A 73 -7.34 -6.48 19.14
N VAL A 74 -7.89 -7.59 18.65
CA VAL A 74 -7.46 -8.95 19.04
C VAL A 74 -5.98 -9.16 18.71
N TYR A 75 -5.57 -8.81 17.50
CA TYR A 75 -4.19 -8.96 17.05
C TYR A 75 -3.23 -8.07 17.84
N VAL A 76 -3.56 -6.79 18.01
CA VAL A 76 -2.71 -5.83 18.76
C VAL A 76 -2.56 -6.25 20.22
N ASN A 77 -3.64 -6.67 20.86
CA ASN A 77 -3.58 -7.20 22.22
C ASN A 77 -2.74 -8.48 22.30
N GLY A 78 -2.83 -9.37 21.30
CA GLY A 78 -2.04 -10.58 21.24
C GLY A 78 -0.53 -10.34 21.14
N LEU A 79 -0.11 -9.33 20.36
CA LEU A 79 1.30 -8.91 20.32
C LEU A 79 1.75 -8.35 21.67
N TRP A 80 0.96 -7.43 22.24
CA TRP A 80 1.28 -6.81 23.53
C TRP A 80 1.43 -7.84 24.65
N GLU A 81 0.53 -8.82 24.71
CA GLU A 81 0.58 -9.87 25.72
C GLU A 81 1.74 -10.84 25.56
N LYS A 82 2.28 -10.99 24.34
CA LYS A 82 3.39 -11.88 24.02
C LYS A 82 4.74 -11.22 24.27
N ASP A 83 4.92 -9.99 23.81
CA ASP A 83 6.21 -9.31 23.80
C ASP A 83 6.49 -8.53 25.10
N GLU A 84 5.44 -8.15 25.84
CA GLU A 84 5.55 -7.37 27.08
C GLU A 84 4.68 -7.99 28.21
N PRO A 85 4.91 -9.26 28.61
CA PRO A 85 4.08 -9.94 29.59
C PRO A 85 4.10 -9.27 30.98
N GLU A 86 5.17 -8.54 31.32
CA GLU A 86 5.31 -7.71 32.52
C GLU A 86 4.41 -6.46 32.55
N LEU A 87 3.90 -6.03 31.40
CA LEU A 87 2.94 -4.93 31.29
C LEU A 87 1.49 -5.42 31.43
N LYS A 88 1.27 -6.74 31.48
CA LYS A 88 -0.05 -7.34 31.70
C LYS A 88 -0.61 -6.92 33.05
N GLY A 89 -1.71 -6.15 33.05
CA GLY A 89 -2.36 -5.61 34.26
C GLY A 89 -1.80 -4.28 34.76
N ARG A 90 -0.73 -3.73 34.17
CA ARG A 90 -0.30 -2.34 34.39
C ARG A 90 -1.10 -1.41 33.48
N HIS A 91 -2.39 -1.28 33.74
CA HIS A 91 -3.16 -0.15 33.21
C HIS A 91 -2.64 1.13 33.90
N LYS A 92 -1.55 1.73 33.39
CA LYS A 92 -1.45 3.19 33.54
C LYS A 92 -2.71 3.74 32.88
N GLU A 93 -3.39 4.68 33.53
CA GLU A 93 -4.43 5.47 32.88
C GLU A 93 -3.87 5.93 31.54
N PHE A 94 -4.34 5.28 30.49
CA PHE A 94 -3.94 5.56 29.14
C PHE A 94 -4.63 6.87 28.82
N ASP A 95 -3.86 7.95 28.65
CA ASP A 95 -4.40 9.28 28.41
C ASP A 95 -5.22 9.25 27.11
N PRO A 96 -6.56 9.30 27.18
CA PRO A 96 -7.40 9.27 26.00
C PRO A 96 -7.14 10.48 25.09
N ALA A 97 -6.55 11.56 25.60
CA ALA A 97 -6.19 12.73 24.80
C ALA A 97 -5.05 12.45 23.80
N VAL A 98 -4.26 11.39 23.99
CA VAL A 98 -3.21 10.95 23.04
C VAL A 98 -3.77 9.98 22.00
N MET A 99 -4.97 9.43 22.21
CA MET A 99 -5.67 8.73 21.15
C MET A 99 -6.08 9.72 20.08
N ILE A 100 -5.80 9.38 18.83
CA ILE A 100 -6.58 9.88 17.72
C ILE A 100 -8.00 9.37 17.96
N HIS A 101 -8.86 10.22 18.52
CA HIS A 101 -10.28 9.95 18.65
C HIS A 101 -10.84 9.76 17.24
N CYS A 102 -10.94 8.52 16.80
CA CYS A 102 -11.63 8.14 15.57
C CYS A 102 -13.15 8.29 15.77
N ASN A 103 -13.62 9.49 16.12
CA ASN A 103 -15.04 9.74 16.40
C ASN A 103 -15.92 9.71 15.14
N ASN A 104 -15.34 9.49 13.96
CA ASN A 104 -16.02 9.28 12.68
C ASN A 104 -15.41 8.10 11.89
N THR A 105 -15.33 6.91 12.50
CA THR A 105 -14.85 5.72 11.76
C THR A 105 -15.81 5.27 10.66
N SER A 106 -17.09 5.62 10.66
CA SER A 106 -18.05 5.10 9.67
C SER A 106 -17.69 5.47 8.24
N ASP A 107 -17.11 6.65 8.03
CA ASP A 107 -16.80 7.19 6.70
C ASP A 107 -15.31 7.10 6.34
N ALA A 108 -14.49 6.50 7.20
CA ALA A 108 -13.07 6.34 6.94
C ALA A 108 -12.79 5.24 5.90
N PRO A 109 -11.85 5.43 4.96
CA PRO A 109 -11.54 4.44 3.93
C PRO A 109 -11.17 3.05 4.46
N LEU A 110 -10.41 3.00 5.56
CA LEU A 110 -10.04 1.72 6.17
C LEU A 110 -11.26 1.00 6.76
N ALA A 111 -12.20 1.73 7.38
CA ALA A 111 -13.41 1.12 7.92
C ALA A 111 -14.32 0.58 6.82
N ALA A 112 -14.45 1.32 5.71
CA ALA A 112 -15.14 0.85 4.51
C ALA A 112 -14.51 -0.44 3.96
N ALA A 113 -13.17 -0.49 3.89
CA ALA A 113 -12.43 -1.68 3.46
C ALA A 113 -12.71 -2.89 4.36
N VAL A 114 -12.58 -2.72 5.69
CA VAL A 114 -12.86 -3.78 6.66
C VAL A 114 -14.29 -4.27 6.57
N ALA A 115 -15.27 -3.36 6.47
CA ALA A 115 -16.69 -3.73 6.35
C ALA A 115 -16.96 -4.54 5.07
N ALA A 116 -16.37 -4.14 3.94
CA ALA A 116 -16.58 -4.79 2.65
C ALA A 116 -15.98 -6.18 2.53
N SER A 117 -14.86 -6.46 3.22
CA SER A 117 -14.16 -7.75 3.12
C SER A 117 -14.47 -8.75 4.22
N ARG A 118 -15.39 -8.43 5.14
CA ARG A 118 -15.84 -9.37 6.18
C ARG A 118 -16.33 -10.67 5.56
N GLY A 119 -15.76 -11.79 6.00
CA GLY A 119 -16.15 -13.14 5.58
C GLY A 119 -15.63 -13.61 4.22
N ILE A 120 -14.85 -12.79 3.51
CA ILE A 120 -14.31 -13.13 2.18
C ILE A 120 -12.80 -12.95 2.05
N LEU A 121 -12.11 -12.52 3.12
CA LEU A 121 -10.65 -12.40 3.13
C LEU A 121 -9.95 -13.74 2.98
N TRP A 122 -10.59 -14.81 3.46
CA TRP A 122 -10.09 -16.17 3.29
C TRP A 122 -10.53 -16.74 1.94
N PRO A 123 -9.60 -17.10 1.04
CA PRO A 123 -9.94 -17.72 -0.24
C PRO A 123 -10.60 -19.09 -0.04
N THR A 124 -11.72 -19.36 -0.72
CA THR A 124 -12.43 -20.64 -0.59
C THR A 124 -12.43 -21.46 -1.88
N THR A 125 -12.23 -20.81 -3.03
CA THR A 125 -12.18 -21.48 -4.33
C THR A 125 -10.77 -21.43 -4.94
N PRO A 126 -10.42 -22.33 -5.87
CA PRO A 126 -9.15 -22.27 -6.59
C PRO A 126 -8.91 -20.93 -7.32
N ALA A 127 -9.97 -20.31 -7.84
CA ALA A 127 -9.90 -19.00 -8.48
C ALA A 127 -9.51 -17.91 -7.46
N ASP A 128 -10.11 -17.94 -6.26
CA ASP A 128 -9.77 -17.00 -5.19
C ASP A 128 -8.32 -17.17 -4.73
N TRP A 129 -7.83 -18.41 -4.63
CA TRP A 129 -6.43 -18.69 -4.27
C TRP A 129 -5.45 -18.15 -5.31
N ASN A 130 -5.74 -18.33 -6.60
CA ASN A 130 -4.93 -17.76 -7.68
C ASN A 130 -4.94 -16.23 -7.62
N GLY A 131 -6.11 -15.64 -7.40
CA GLY A 131 -6.27 -14.20 -7.23
C GLY A 131 -5.50 -13.67 -6.02
N PHE A 132 -5.55 -14.37 -4.91
CA PHE A 132 -4.84 -14.03 -3.68
C PHE A 132 -3.32 -14.14 -3.82
N TRP A 133 -2.82 -15.14 -4.55
CA TRP A 133 -1.41 -15.23 -4.89
C TRP A 133 -0.99 -14.07 -5.80
N LEU A 134 -1.79 -13.77 -6.83
CA LEU A 134 -1.55 -12.66 -7.75
C LEU A 134 -1.45 -11.32 -7.00
N THR A 135 -2.36 -11.05 -6.05
CA THR A 135 -2.35 -9.77 -5.33
C THR A 135 -1.11 -9.57 -4.48
N ARG A 136 -0.56 -10.64 -3.88
CA ARG A 136 0.72 -10.59 -3.15
C ARG A 136 1.87 -10.23 -4.09
N VAL A 137 1.99 -10.94 -5.21
CA VAL A 137 3.04 -10.68 -6.21
C VAL A 137 2.94 -9.27 -6.77
N CYS A 138 1.73 -8.81 -7.10
CA CYS A 138 1.50 -7.46 -7.62
C CYS A 138 1.85 -6.38 -6.61
N ARG A 139 1.58 -6.58 -5.31
CA ARG A 139 1.99 -5.63 -4.26
C ARG A 139 3.50 -5.47 -4.23
N THR A 140 4.23 -6.59 -4.18
CA THR A 140 5.71 -6.58 -4.16
C THR A 140 6.26 -6.00 -5.45
N ALA A 141 5.70 -6.35 -6.61
CA ALA A 141 6.10 -5.74 -7.87
C ALA A 141 5.89 -4.22 -7.89
N ALA A 142 4.80 -3.74 -7.33
CA ALA A 142 4.54 -2.32 -7.23
C ALA A 142 5.45 -1.63 -6.17
N HIS A 143 5.83 -2.33 -5.10
CA HIS A 143 6.87 -1.88 -4.15
C HIS A 143 8.21 -1.69 -4.87
N GLU A 144 8.66 -2.70 -5.61
CA GLU A 144 9.93 -2.63 -6.34
C GLU A 144 9.90 -1.57 -7.46
N LEU A 145 8.76 -1.41 -8.15
CA LEU A 145 8.57 -0.30 -9.09
C LEU A 145 8.63 1.06 -8.38
N GLY A 146 8.22 1.13 -7.12
CA GLY A 146 8.41 2.28 -6.27
C GLY A 146 9.88 2.66 -6.09
N HIS A 147 10.76 1.68 -5.92
CA HIS A 147 12.21 1.91 -5.91
C HIS A 147 12.75 2.36 -7.27
N CYS A 148 12.19 1.86 -8.37
CA CYS A 148 12.55 2.31 -9.73
C CYS A 148 12.20 3.79 -9.98
N VAL A 149 11.14 4.32 -9.36
CA VAL A 149 10.81 5.77 -9.38
C VAL A 149 11.58 6.57 -8.32
N GLY A 150 12.58 5.98 -7.66
CA GLY A 150 13.45 6.66 -6.70
C GLY A 150 12.89 6.80 -5.28
N MET A 151 11.85 6.04 -4.92
CA MET A 151 11.38 5.99 -3.53
C MET A 151 12.21 5.01 -2.70
N GLY A 152 12.61 5.39 -1.49
CA GLY A 152 13.05 4.44 -0.47
C GLY A 152 11.87 3.86 0.31
N HIS A 153 12.16 3.06 1.32
CA HIS A 153 11.13 2.59 2.26
C HIS A 153 10.42 3.76 2.95
N CYS A 154 9.11 3.63 3.15
CA CYS A 154 8.28 4.63 3.80
C CYS A 154 8.13 4.34 5.29
N VAL A 155 8.24 5.37 6.13
CA VAL A 155 8.07 5.29 7.59
C VAL A 155 6.94 6.21 8.12
N TYR A 156 6.26 6.94 7.22
CA TYR A 156 5.36 8.02 7.62
C TYR A 156 3.94 7.54 7.96
N TYR A 157 3.39 6.66 7.14
CA TYR A 157 2.01 6.19 7.23
C TYR A 157 1.93 4.75 6.71
N ALA A 158 0.77 4.11 6.88
CA ALA A 158 0.44 2.87 6.19
C ALA A 158 0.66 3.05 4.68
N CYS A 159 1.60 2.30 4.11
CA CYS A 159 2.06 2.48 2.75
C CYS A 159 2.63 1.17 2.21
N MET A 160 2.34 0.84 0.95
CA MET A 160 2.95 -0.32 0.30
C MET A 160 4.47 -0.25 0.19
N MET A 161 5.07 0.95 0.33
CA MET A 161 6.52 1.15 0.37
C MET A 161 7.13 0.90 1.75
N GLN A 162 6.39 0.41 2.75
CA GLN A 162 6.98 0.01 4.03
C GLN A 162 7.87 -1.22 3.84
N SER A 163 8.98 -1.28 4.57
CA SER A 163 9.84 -2.46 4.61
C SER A 163 9.12 -3.62 5.31
N THR A 164 9.33 -4.84 4.82
CA THR A 164 8.76 -6.06 5.38
C THR A 164 9.89 -7.04 5.66
N ALA A 165 9.87 -7.65 6.85
CA ALA A 165 10.92 -8.57 7.28
C ALA A 165 10.62 -10.03 6.90
N ASN A 166 9.36 -10.38 6.67
CA ASN A 166 8.91 -11.73 6.34
C ASN A 166 7.54 -11.69 5.64
N ILE A 167 7.10 -12.85 5.14
CA ILE A 167 5.84 -12.97 4.39
C ILE A 167 4.60 -12.69 5.27
N ALA A 168 4.62 -13.07 6.55
CA ALA A 168 3.51 -12.81 7.47
C ALA A 168 3.31 -11.30 7.73
N ASP A 169 4.39 -10.53 7.77
CA ASP A 169 4.34 -9.07 7.87
C ASP A 169 3.94 -8.42 6.54
N ASP A 170 4.37 -8.99 5.42
CA ASP A 170 4.08 -8.45 4.10
C ASP A 170 2.57 -8.49 3.78
N VAL A 171 1.86 -9.58 4.11
CA VAL A 171 0.40 -9.67 3.88
C VAL A 171 -0.42 -8.65 4.67
N ARG A 172 0.18 -8.02 5.69
CA ARG A 172 -0.44 -6.99 6.52
C ARG A 172 -0.30 -5.59 5.93
N GLN A 173 0.60 -5.40 4.96
CA GLN A 173 0.82 -4.12 4.29
C GLN A 173 -0.34 -3.74 3.37
N PRO A 174 -0.70 -2.44 3.30
CA PRO A 174 -1.75 -1.97 2.41
C PRO A 174 -1.35 -2.07 0.93
N PRO A 175 -2.32 -2.19 0.00
CA PRO A 175 -2.07 -2.22 -1.44
C PRO A 175 -1.96 -0.82 -2.08
N TYR A 176 -1.79 0.24 -1.28
CA TYR A 176 -1.78 1.63 -1.72
C TYR A 176 -0.56 2.39 -1.23
N LEU A 177 -0.23 3.47 -1.94
CA LEU A 177 0.74 4.46 -1.49
C LEU A 177 0.08 5.41 -0.48
N CYS A 178 0.83 5.82 0.55
CA CYS A 178 0.39 6.91 1.41
C CYS A 178 0.46 8.27 0.67
N PRO A 179 -0.17 9.34 1.18
CA PRO A 179 -0.19 10.65 0.52
C PRO A 179 1.21 11.19 0.15
N VAL A 180 2.22 10.92 0.98
CA VAL A 180 3.62 11.33 0.72
C VAL A 180 4.21 10.59 -0.48
N CYS A 181 4.06 9.27 -0.53
CA CYS A 181 4.59 8.45 -1.61
C CYS A 181 3.79 8.65 -2.90
N GLU A 182 2.47 8.81 -2.78
CA GLU A 182 1.59 9.10 -3.90
C GLU A 182 1.97 10.43 -4.58
N ALA A 183 2.25 11.48 -3.81
CA ALA A 183 2.75 12.75 -4.34
C ALA A 183 4.09 12.60 -5.09
N LYS A 184 5.01 11.75 -4.60
CA LYS A 184 6.28 11.47 -5.28
C LYS A 184 6.07 10.81 -6.65
N VAL A 185 5.13 9.87 -6.74
CA VAL A 185 4.80 9.22 -8.02
C VAL A 185 4.08 10.21 -8.94
N ALA A 186 3.12 10.98 -8.45
CA ALA A 186 2.41 11.99 -9.23
C ALA A 186 3.38 13.03 -9.83
N TYR A 187 4.37 13.48 -9.04
CA TYR A 187 5.44 14.35 -9.50
C TYR A 187 6.25 13.71 -10.62
N THR A 188 6.67 12.45 -10.44
CA THR A 188 7.50 11.73 -11.42
C THR A 188 6.76 11.47 -12.74
N ILE A 189 5.48 11.11 -12.69
CA ILE A 189 4.71 10.74 -13.89
C ILE A 189 4.11 11.95 -14.61
N ARG A 190 3.69 13.00 -13.88
CA ARG A 190 2.96 14.14 -14.45
C ARG A 190 3.57 15.50 -14.09
N GLY A 191 4.05 15.66 -12.86
CA GLY A 191 4.68 16.90 -12.41
C GLY A 191 5.91 17.28 -13.24
N GLU A 192 6.70 16.31 -13.71
CA GLU A 192 7.90 16.56 -14.52
C GLU A 192 7.57 17.26 -15.85
N ALA A 193 6.44 16.92 -16.48
CA ALA A 193 6.00 17.54 -17.73
C ALA A 193 5.71 19.05 -17.58
N VAL A 194 5.38 19.50 -16.37
CA VAL A 194 5.07 20.89 -16.04
C VAL A 194 6.13 21.54 -15.15
N LYS A 195 7.30 20.91 -14.97
CA LYS A 195 8.35 21.41 -14.05
C LYS A 195 8.92 22.77 -14.45
N SER A 196 8.84 23.14 -15.73
CA SER A 196 9.30 24.44 -16.23
C SER A 196 8.32 25.58 -15.93
N SER A 197 7.04 25.27 -15.67
CA SER A 197 6.02 26.28 -15.36
C SER A 197 6.30 26.92 -14.00
N ARG A 198 6.36 28.25 -13.89
CA ARG A 198 6.49 28.94 -12.60
C ARG A 198 5.18 28.95 -11.79
N ASN A 199 4.07 28.52 -12.38
CA ASN A 199 2.78 28.46 -11.70
C ASN A 199 2.71 27.20 -10.82
N MET A 200 2.84 27.40 -9.50
CA MET A 200 2.79 26.32 -8.50
C MET A 200 1.41 25.68 -8.36
N GLU A 201 0.34 26.46 -8.55
CA GLU A 201 -1.04 25.97 -8.49
C GLU A 201 -1.31 25.01 -9.65
N LEU A 202 -0.87 25.36 -10.86
CA LEU A 202 -0.96 24.46 -12.02
C LEU A 202 -0.26 23.13 -11.75
N ARG A 203 0.94 23.15 -11.15
CA ARG A 203 1.68 21.91 -10.83
C ARG A 203 0.89 21.04 -9.86
N ARG A 204 0.41 21.63 -8.75
CA ARG A 204 -0.40 20.95 -7.74
C ARG A 204 -1.67 20.35 -8.34
N ASN A 205 -2.35 21.10 -9.22
CA ASN A 205 -3.57 20.64 -9.88
C ASN A 205 -3.32 19.46 -10.82
N VAL A 206 -2.23 19.47 -11.59
CA VAL A 206 -1.85 18.36 -12.48
C VAL A 206 -1.53 17.09 -11.69
N GLU A 207 -0.79 17.22 -10.60
CA GLU A 207 -0.45 16.11 -9.69
C GLU A 207 -1.71 15.55 -9.01
N ALA A 208 -2.57 16.41 -8.46
CA ALA A 208 -3.82 16.01 -7.80
C ALA A 208 -4.80 15.32 -8.78
N GLN A 209 -4.91 15.80 -10.01
CA GLN A 209 -5.72 15.17 -11.05
C GLN A 209 -5.22 13.76 -11.38
N TRP A 210 -3.90 13.57 -11.42
CA TRP A 210 -3.32 12.25 -11.66
C TRP A 210 -3.66 11.26 -10.54
N VAL A 211 -3.59 11.71 -9.28
CA VAL A 211 -3.95 10.90 -8.11
C VAL A 211 -5.38 10.39 -8.18
N VAL A 212 -6.34 11.30 -8.40
CA VAL A 212 -7.76 10.93 -8.52
C VAL A 212 -7.97 9.93 -9.65
N GLU A 213 -7.33 10.16 -10.78
CA GLU A 213 -7.46 9.32 -11.96
C GLU A 213 -6.80 7.93 -11.77
N ALA A 214 -5.65 7.86 -11.09
CA ALA A 214 -4.99 6.61 -10.73
C ALA A 214 -5.87 5.78 -9.79
N HIS A 215 -6.46 6.41 -8.76
CA HIS A 215 -7.40 5.75 -7.86
C HIS A 215 -8.65 5.23 -8.58
N ARG A 216 -9.23 6.00 -9.54
CA ARG A 216 -10.38 5.54 -10.34
C ARG A 216 -10.03 4.31 -11.18
N ARG A 217 -8.91 4.35 -11.92
CA ARG A 217 -8.44 3.20 -12.70
C ARG A 217 -8.20 1.96 -11.85
N MET A 218 -7.56 2.13 -10.70
CA MET A 218 -7.32 1.01 -9.79
C MET A 218 -8.62 0.45 -9.23
N ARG A 219 -9.58 1.31 -8.85
CA ARG A 219 -10.89 0.88 -8.35
C ARG A 219 -11.61 0.04 -9.40
N ASP A 220 -11.68 0.52 -10.63
CA ASP A 220 -12.39 -0.16 -11.72
C ASP A 220 -11.75 -1.52 -12.04
N TYR A 221 -10.41 -1.60 -12.05
CA TYR A 221 -9.67 -2.87 -12.19
C TYR A 221 -9.99 -3.87 -11.06
N CYS A 222 -10.07 -3.37 -9.82
CA CYS A 222 -10.36 -4.20 -8.66
C CYS A 222 -11.83 -4.64 -8.62
N GLU A 223 -12.76 -3.81 -9.10
CA GLU A 223 -14.21 -4.09 -9.13
C GLU A 223 -14.52 -5.34 -9.95
N GLU A 224 -13.92 -5.45 -11.14
CA GLU A 224 -14.00 -6.64 -12.01
C GLU A 224 -13.54 -7.94 -11.32
N ARG A 225 -12.76 -7.80 -10.24
CA ARG A 225 -12.10 -8.90 -9.51
C ARG A 225 -12.50 -8.93 -8.03
N SER A 226 -13.65 -8.35 -7.69
CA SER A 226 -14.17 -8.24 -6.31
C SER A 226 -14.60 -9.57 -5.67
N HIS A 227 -14.49 -10.68 -6.39
CA HIS A 227 -14.54 -12.02 -5.78
C HIS A 227 -13.31 -12.27 -4.89
N ILE A 228 -12.18 -11.62 -5.16
CA ILE A 228 -10.97 -11.69 -4.33
C ILE A 228 -11.11 -10.72 -3.16
N GLY A 229 -11.09 -11.25 -1.93
CA GLY A 229 -11.39 -10.48 -0.71
C GLY A 229 -10.58 -9.21 -0.53
N MET A 230 -9.27 -9.26 -0.79
CA MET A 230 -8.39 -8.09 -0.70
C MET A 230 -8.75 -7.01 -1.74
N LEU A 231 -9.08 -7.40 -2.98
CA LEU A 231 -9.46 -6.43 -4.02
C LEU A 231 -10.83 -5.82 -3.73
N LYS A 232 -11.77 -6.58 -3.17
CA LYS A 232 -13.05 -6.04 -2.69
C LYS A 232 -12.87 -5.05 -1.53
N ALA A 233 -11.98 -5.33 -0.58
CA ALA A 233 -11.58 -4.33 0.42
C ALA A 233 -10.99 -3.08 -0.25
N TYR A 234 -10.14 -3.25 -1.26
CA TYR A 234 -9.47 -2.14 -1.92
C TYR A 234 -10.42 -1.26 -2.74
N VAL A 235 -11.41 -1.85 -3.41
CA VAL A 235 -12.53 -1.11 -4.02
C VAL A 235 -13.21 -0.19 -3.01
N ALA A 236 -13.58 -0.73 -1.84
CA ALA A 236 -14.29 0.04 -0.82
C ALA A 236 -13.39 1.15 -0.25
N TRP A 237 -12.11 0.85 -0.03
CA TRP A 237 -11.11 1.85 0.37
C TRP A 237 -11.00 2.98 -0.66
N LEU A 238 -10.79 2.65 -1.94
CA LEU A 238 -10.62 3.62 -3.03
C LEU A 238 -11.88 4.47 -3.22
N THR A 239 -13.05 3.85 -3.13
CA THR A 239 -14.34 4.55 -3.24
C THR A 239 -14.51 5.58 -2.12
N ALA A 240 -14.20 5.20 -0.88
CA ALA A 240 -14.25 6.12 0.25
C ALA A 240 -13.16 7.20 0.14
N ARG A 241 -11.94 6.85 -0.30
CA ARG A 241 -10.84 7.81 -0.47
C ARG A 241 -11.13 8.84 -1.55
N LEU A 242 -11.72 8.44 -2.67
CA LEU A 242 -12.15 9.36 -3.72
C LEU A 242 -13.18 10.37 -3.21
N LYS A 243 -14.17 9.93 -2.43
CA LYS A 243 -15.15 10.82 -1.78
C LYS A 243 -14.49 11.80 -0.81
N GLN A 244 -13.51 11.34 -0.03
CA GLN A 244 -12.76 12.23 0.86
C GLN A 244 -12.01 13.31 0.07
N ILE A 245 -11.28 12.94 -0.98
CA ILE A 245 -10.55 13.89 -1.82
C ILE A 245 -11.51 14.91 -2.47
N GLU A 246 -12.67 14.46 -2.95
CA GLU A 246 -13.70 15.35 -3.50
C GLU A 246 -14.22 16.32 -2.43
N SER A 247 -14.53 15.84 -1.22
CA SER A 247 -14.98 16.70 -0.12
C SER A 247 -13.92 17.69 0.40
N GLU A 248 -12.64 17.34 0.33
CA GLU A 248 -11.52 18.20 0.71
C GLU A 248 -11.39 19.37 -0.28
N ARG A 249 -11.53 19.07 -1.59
CA ARG A 249 -11.52 20.10 -2.64
C ARG A 249 -12.70 21.06 -2.54
N ASP A 250 -13.89 20.55 -2.25
CA ASP A 250 -15.09 21.38 -2.08
C ASP A 250 -14.97 22.34 -0.87
N LYS A 251 -14.15 22.01 0.14
CA LYS A 251 -13.86 22.89 1.29
C LYS A 251 -12.84 23.97 0.96
N ASP A 252 -11.80 23.64 0.19
CA ASP A 252 -10.79 24.61 -0.26
C ASP A 252 -11.39 25.68 -1.19
N ASP A 253 -12.46 25.36 -1.93
CA ASP A 253 -13.23 26.33 -2.73
C ASP A 253 -14.12 27.26 -1.87
N VAL A 254 -14.26 26.99 -0.56
CA VAL A 254 -15.09 27.74 0.40
C VAL A 254 -14.26 28.20 1.61
N GLU A 255 -13.22 29.01 1.37
CA GLU A 255 -12.58 29.79 2.43
C GLU A 255 -12.64 31.29 2.11
N VAL A 256 -13.80 31.92 2.37
CA VAL A 256 -13.89 33.38 2.48
C VAL A 256 -13.72 33.74 3.95
N ILE A 257 -12.49 34.04 4.35
CA ILE A 257 -12.23 34.70 5.63
C ILE A 257 -12.52 36.18 5.42
N VAL A 258 -13.72 36.62 5.80
CA VAL A 258 -14.01 38.04 5.99
C VAL A 258 -13.33 38.47 7.29
N ILE A 259 -12.24 39.22 7.18
CA ILE A 259 -11.68 39.96 8.31
C ILE A 259 -12.34 41.33 8.28
N ASP A 260 -13.37 41.52 9.10
CA ASP A 260 -13.90 42.85 9.36
C ASP A 260 -12.88 43.64 10.19
N SER A 261 -12.50 44.81 9.69
CA SER A 261 -11.70 45.79 10.41
C SER A 261 -12.61 46.65 11.27
N ASP A 262 -12.55 46.45 12.58
CA ASP A 262 -12.79 47.52 13.56
C ASP A 262 -11.52 48.36 13.75
#